data_AF-A0A1B6YS52-F1
#
_entry.id   AF-A0A1B6YS52-F1
#
_cell.length_a   1.000
_cell.length_b   1.000
_cell.length_c   1.000
_cell.angle_alpha   90.00
_cell.angle_beta   90.00
_cell.angle_gamma   90.00
#
_symmetry.space_group_name_H-M   'P 1'
#
loop_
_entity.id
_entity.type
_entity.pdbx_description
1 polymer ?
#
loop_
_entity_poly.entity_id
_entity_poly.type
_entity_poly.pdbx_seq_one_letter_code
_entity_poly.pdbx_strand_id
1 'polypeptide(L)'
;MIVIDESQQEATATHEVADVVPVHDLLAACAREAARIALAAEKLDTSMGALLSHFAGKPDGVRTDDTHVRTLAQDLQDADRIRQELSGLARALNLAVAAQSMTALLSAEQVRTCTPLGTLQTRLLSQRSADNLSGSDRA
;
A
#
# COMPACT_ATOMS: atom_id res chain seq x y z
N MET A 1 -21.88 50.05 33.94
CA MET A 1 -21.20 50.24 32.64
C MET A 1 -20.06 49.25 32.57
N ILE A 2 -20.35 48.08 32.00
CA ILE A 2 -19.36 47.07 31.63
C ILE A 2 -19.69 46.81 30.16
N VAL A 3 -18.84 47.29 29.27
CA VAL A 3 -18.92 46.98 27.84
C VAL A 3 -18.01 45.78 27.64
N ILE A 4 -18.61 44.61 27.46
CA ILE A 4 -17.88 43.42 27.00
C ILE A 4 -17.83 43.57 25.48
N ASP A 5 -16.63 43.85 24.98
CA ASP A 5 -16.34 43.89 23.55
C ASP A 5 -16.19 42.43 23.07
N GLU A 6 -17.28 41.86 22.54
CA GLU A 6 -17.33 40.51 21.97
C GLU A 6 -16.77 40.44 20.53
N SER A 7 -15.89 41.36 20.15
CA SER A 7 -15.43 41.51 18.76
C SER A 7 -14.11 40.81 18.45
N GLN A 8 -13.78 39.66 19.04
CA GLN A 8 -12.61 38.88 18.60
C GLN A 8 -12.83 37.38 18.85
N GLN A 9 -13.91 36.82 18.30
CA GLN A 9 -13.96 35.40 17.99
C GLN A 9 -13.34 35.22 16.61
N GLU A 10 -12.02 35.38 16.53
CA GLU A 10 -11.23 34.91 15.40
C GLU A 10 -11.46 33.41 15.30
N ALA A 11 -12.33 33.04 14.36
CA ALA A 11 -12.42 31.72 13.81
C ALA A 11 -11.04 31.34 13.28
N THR A 12 -10.23 30.75 14.16
CA THR A 12 -9.14 29.88 13.79
C THR A 12 -9.77 28.65 13.17
N ALA A 13 -10.25 28.81 11.93
CA ALA A 13 -10.36 27.73 10.99
C ALA A 13 -8.94 27.23 10.77
N THR A 14 -8.46 26.39 11.69
CA THR A 14 -7.44 25.39 11.40
C THR A 14 -7.87 24.76 10.08
N HIS A 15 -7.14 25.12 9.02
CA HIS A 15 -7.18 24.45 7.74
C HIS A 15 -6.62 23.04 7.97
N GLU A 16 -7.34 22.22 8.72
CA GLU A 16 -7.16 20.79 8.78
C GLU A 16 -7.51 20.35 7.36
N VAL A 17 -6.50 20.23 6.50
CA VAL A 17 -6.67 19.71 5.15
C VAL A 17 -7.23 18.32 5.33
N ALA A 18 -8.56 18.19 5.28
CA ALA A 18 -9.27 16.96 5.60
C ALA A 18 -8.51 15.81 4.93
N ASP A 19 -8.10 14.81 5.72
CA ASP A 19 -7.29 13.67 5.29
C ASP A 19 -8.17 12.74 4.44
N VAL A 20 -8.53 13.24 3.26
CA VAL A 20 -9.46 12.64 2.31
C VAL A 20 -8.72 12.11 1.11
N VAL A 21 -9.16 10.95 0.65
CA VAL A 21 -8.61 10.17 -0.44
C VAL A 21 -9.73 10.00 -1.48
N PRO A 22 -9.63 10.64 -2.65
CA PRO A 22 -10.55 10.38 -3.75
C PRO A 22 -10.50 8.90 -4.14
N VAL A 23 -11.67 8.30 -4.40
CA VAL A 23 -11.75 6.88 -4.80
C VAL A 23 -10.94 6.60 -6.06
N HIS A 24 -10.95 7.51 -7.03
CA HIS A 24 -10.12 7.42 -8.22
C HIS A 24 -8.61 7.26 -7.88
N ASP A 25 -8.10 8.05 -6.93
CA ASP A 25 -6.69 8.03 -6.56
C ASP A 25 -6.33 6.75 -5.80
N LEU A 26 -7.25 6.27 -4.94
CA LEU A 26 -7.12 4.97 -4.29
C LEU A 26 -7.04 3.86 -5.33
N LEU A 27 -7.90 3.86 -6.34
CA LEU A 27 -7.88 2.86 -7.41
C LEU A 27 -6.61 2.92 -8.25
N ALA A 28 -6.13 4.12 -8.59
CA ALA A 28 -4.85 4.29 -9.27
C ALA A 28 -3.69 3.72 -8.41
N ALA A 29 -3.74 3.93 -7.09
CA ALA A 29 -2.74 3.38 -6.17
C ALA A 29 -2.83 1.86 -6.09
N CYS A 30 -4.03 1.32 -6.02
CA CYS A 30 -4.27 -0.11 -6.07
C CYS A 30 -3.73 -0.74 -7.36
N ALA A 31 -3.89 -0.09 -8.52
CA ALA A 31 -3.36 -0.58 -9.80
C ALA A 31 -1.82 -0.65 -9.80
N ARG A 32 -1.14 0.38 -9.28
CA ARG A 32 0.33 0.37 -9.14
C ARG A 32 0.81 -0.70 -8.17
N GLU A 33 0.12 -0.86 -7.04
CA GLU A 33 0.47 -1.89 -6.07
C GLU A 33 0.23 -3.30 -6.61
N ALA A 34 -0.83 -3.52 -7.39
CA ALA A 34 -1.05 -4.78 -8.10
C ALA A 34 0.12 -5.11 -9.03
N ALA A 35 0.58 -4.13 -9.82
CA ALA A 35 1.74 -4.31 -10.71
C ALA A 35 3.03 -4.62 -9.92
N ARG A 36 3.27 -3.91 -8.81
CA ARG A 36 4.43 -4.17 -7.95
C ARG A 36 4.39 -5.58 -7.34
N ILE A 37 3.21 -6.01 -6.88
CA ILE A 37 3.02 -7.34 -6.31
C ILE A 37 3.22 -8.43 -7.37
N ALA A 38 2.73 -8.23 -8.60
CA ALA A 38 2.95 -9.16 -9.70
C ALA A 38 4.45 -9.37 -9.97
N LEU A 39 5.22 -8.29 -10.03
CA LEU A 39 6.68 -8.37 -10.18
C LEU A 39 7.38 -9.07 -9.00
N ALA A 40 6.87 -8.87 -7.78
CA ALA A 40 7.42 -9.56 -6.60
C ALA A 40 7.11 -11.06 -6.65
N ALA A 41 5.90 -11.44 -7.07
CA ALA A 41 5.50 -12.83 -7.23
C ALA A 41 6.30 -13.54 -8.33
N GLU A 42 6.57 -12.88 -9.45
CA GLU A 42 7.41 -13.42 -10.52
C GLU A 42 8.85 -13.72 -10.04
N LYS A 43 9.43 -12.82 -9.25
CA LYS A 43 10.75 -13.02 -8.65
C LYS A 43 10.78 -14.19 -7.69
N LEU A 44 9.75 -14.32 -6.86
CA LEU A 44 9.58 -15.43 -5.94
C LEU A 44 9.47 -16.77 -6.70
N ASP A 45 8.64 -16.81 -7.75
CA ASP A 45 8.48 -18.00 -8.61
C ASP A 45 9.81 -18.40 -9.26
N THR A 46 10.57 -17.43 -9.78
CA THR A 46 11.90 -17.66 -10.34
C THR A 46 12.87 -18.21 -9.30
N SER A 47 12.90 -17.64 -8.09
CA SER A 47 13.77 -18.08 -7.00
C SER A 47 13.44 -19.52 -6.56
N MET A 48 12.15 -19.80 -6.35
CA MET A 48 11.66 -21.13 -6.01
C MET A 48 11.97 -22.16 -7.11
N GLY A 49 11.77 -21.81 -8.38
CA GLY A 49 12.10 -22.67 -9.51
C GLY A 49 13.59 -23.04 -9.56
N ALA A 50 14.48 -22.08 -9.27
CA ALA A 50 15.92 -22.32 -9.17
C ALA A 50 16.26 -23.26 -8.00
N LEU A 51 15.67 -23.05 -6.82
CA LEU A 51 15.86 -23.92 -5.65
C LEU A 51 15.38 -25.35 -5.92
N LEU A 52 14.18 -25.52 -6.48
CA LEU A 52 13.62 -26.82 -6.81
C LEU A 52 14.46 -27.56 -7.84
N SER A 53 14.94 -26.88 -8.88
CA SER A 53 15.82 -27.46 -9.90
C SER A 53 17.13 -27.95 -9.30
N HIS A 54 17.70 -27.19 -8.35
CA HIS A 54 18.92 -27.59 -7.66
C HIS A 54 18.71 -28.82 -6.76
N PHE A 55 17.57 -28.93 -6.07
CA PHE A 55 17.27 -30.10 -5.24
C PHE A 55 16.94 -31.34 -6.07
N ALA A 56 16.22 -31.20 -7.17
CA ALA A 56 15.87 -32.31 -8.06
C ALA A 56 17.10 -32.95 -8.73
N GLY A 57 18.17 -32.19 -8.93
CA GLY A 57 19.41 -32.67 -9.55
C GLY A 57 20.39 -33.37 -8.59
N LYS A 58 20.10 -33.45 -7.29
CA LYS A 58 21.01 -34.03 -6.30
C LYS A 58 20.73 -35.52 -6.05
N PRO A 59 21.76 -36.38 -6.00
CA PRO A 59 21.59 -37.76 -5.57
C PRO A 59 21.16 -37.83 -4.09
N ASP A 60 20.37 -38.85 -3.76
CA ASP A 60 19.87 -39.08 -2.41
C ASP A 60 20.99 -39.09 -1.37
N GLY A 61 20.80 -38.38 -0.26
CA GLY A 61 21.75 -38.32 0.86
C GLY A 61 22.77 -37.18 0.83
N VAL A 62 22.78 -36.34 -0.22
CA VAL A 62 23.59 -35.11 -0.23
C VAL A 62 22.99 -34.08 0.72
N ARG A 63 23.77 -33.65 1.72
CA ARG A 63 23.37 -32.59 2.64
C ARG A 63 23.01 -31.30 1.90
N THR A 64 21.85 -30.76 2.23
CA THR A 64 21.42 -29.41 1.89
C THR A 64 22.41 -28.42 2.49
N ASP A 65 22.94 -27.49 1.69
CA ASP A 65 23.78 -26.41 2.21
C ASP A 65 22.90 -25.38 2.93
N ASP A 66 23.39 -24.86 4.05
CA ASP A 66 22.71 -23.88 4.93
C ASP A 66 22.28 -22.63 4.16
N THR A 67 22.99 -22.30 3.07
CA THR A 67 22.65 -21.21 2.16
C THR A 67 21.28 -21.42 1.49
N HIS A 68 20.99 -22.61 0.98
CA HIS A 68 19.73 -22.90 0.29
C HIS A 68 18.56 -22.97 1.26
N VAL A 69 18.80 -23.46 2.48
CA VAL A 69 17.78 -23.44 3.55
C VAL A 69 17.43 -22.01 3.93
N ARG A 70 18.43 -21.12 4.01
CA ARG A 70 18.21 -19.69 4.27
C ARG A 70 17.44 -19.01 3.14
N THR A 71 17.81 -19.28 1.88
CA THR A 71 17.08 -18.75 0.71
C THR A 71 15.63 -19.22 0.71
N LEU A 72 15.36 -20.50 0.97
CA LEU A 72 14.00 -21.01 1.08
C LEU A 72 13.21 -20.33 2.21
N ALA A 73 13.83 -20.13 3.37
CA ALA A 73 13.19 -19.43 4.47
C ALA A 73 12.84 -17.98 4.11
N GLN A 74 13.72 -17.30 3.38
CA GLN A 74 13.49 -15.94 2.87
C GLN A 74 12.36 -15.92 1.84
N ASP A 75 12.37 -16.84 0.88
CA ASP A 75 11.32 -16.96 -0.14
C ASP A 75 9.94 -17.19 0.50
N LEU A 76 9.86 -18.03 1.55
CA LEU A 76 8.62 -18.25 2.29
C LEU A 76 8.14 -16.99 3.04
N GLN A 77 9.06 -16.20 3.59
CA GLN A 77 8.73 -14.92 4.22
C GLN A 77 8.23 -13.90 3.19
N ASP A 78 8.85 -13.85 2.03
CA ASP A 78 8.43 -12.98 0.92
C ASP A 78 7.07 -13.40 0.36
N ALA A 79 6.80 -14.71 0.27
CA ALA A 79 5.50 -15.27 -0.09
C ALA A 79 4.40 -14.84 0.90
N ASP A 80 4.66 -14.94 2.20
CA ASP A 80 3.70 -14.51 3.21
C ASP A 80 3.45 -13.01 3.16
N ARG A 81 4.51 -12.21 2.97
CA ARG A 81 4.38 -10.76 2.77
C ARG A 81 3.51 -10.44 1.56
N ILE A 82 3.73 -11.08 0.41
CA ILE A 82 2.92 -10.91 -0.80
C ILE A 82 1.45 -11.25 -0.51
N ARG A 83 1.19 -12.38 0.17
CA ARG A 83 -0.16 -12.80 0.56
C ARG A 83 -0.86 -11.75 1.44
N GLN A 84 -0.15 -11.20 2.42
CA GLN A 84 -0.68 -10.15 3.29
C GLN A 84 -0.95 -8.85 2.50
N GLU A 85 -0.04 -8.45 1.61
CA GLU A 85 -0.21 -7.26 0.75
C GLU A 85 -1.42 -7.42 -0.19
N LEU A 86 -1.61 -8.60 -0.80
CA LEU A 86 -2.79 -8.91 -1.61
C LEU A 86 -4.10 -8.85 -0.82
N SER A 87 -4.10 -9.38 0.41
CA SER A 87 -5.27 -9.31 1.30
C SER A 87 -5.64 -7.85 1.63
N GLY A 88 -4.65 -7.01 1.92
CA GLY A 88 -4.86 -5.58 2.11
C GLY A 88 -5.39 -4.90 0.84
N LEU A 89 -4.81 -5.21 -0.31
CA LEU A 89 -5.23 -4.65 -1.60
C LEU A 89 -6.69 -5.02 -1.94
N ALA A 90 -7.08 -6.27 -1.74
CA ALA A 90 -8.46 -6.72 -1.94
C ALA A 90 -9.46 -5.96 -1.06
N ARG A 91 -9.09 -5.67 0.20
CA ARG A 91 -9.92 -4.88 1.11
C ARG A 91 -10.02 -3.41 0.67
N ALA A 92 -8.93 -2.81 0.17
CA ALA A 92 -8.95 -1.46 -0.38
C ALA A 92 -9.84 -1.36 -1.63
N LEU A 93 -9.80 -2.38 -2.51
CA LEU A 93 -10.69 -2.46 -3.66
C LEU A 93 -12.16 -2.61 -3.24
N ASN A 94 -12.46 -3.45 -2.25
CA ASN A 94 -13.83 -3.57 -1.70
C ASN A 94 -14.33 -2.25 -1.10
N LEU A 95 -13.46 -1.48 -0.44
CA LEU A 95 -13.80 -0.15 0.06
C LEU A 95 -14.15 0.81 -1.09
N ALA A 96 -13.36 0.81 -2.18
CA ALA A 96 -13.64 1.60 -3.37
C ALA A 96 -14.98 1.22 -4.03
N VAL A 97 -15.29 -0.08 -4.09
CA VAL A 97 -16.60 -0.56 -4.60
C VAL A 97 -17.75 -0.11 -3.68
N ALA A 98 -17.57 -0.20 -2.36
CA ALA A 98 -18.59 0.21 -1.38
C ALA A 98 -18.92 1.72 -1.43
N ALA A 99 -17.98 2.54 -1.90
CA ALA A 99 -18.19 3.97 -2.09
C ALA A 99 -19.17 4.31 -3.23
N GLN A 100 -19.49 3.34 -4.11
CA GLN A 100 -20.50 3.44 -5.18
C GLN A 100 -20.31 4.58 -6.20
N SER A 101 -19.24 5.37 -6.09
CA SER A 101 -18.91 6.46 -7.02
C SER A 101 -17.40 6.68 -7.12
N MET A 102 -16.92 7.01 -8.32
CA MET A 102 -15.51 7.38 -8.57
C MET A 102 -15.13 8.76 -8.04
N THR A 103 -16.12 9.63 -7.83
CA THR A 103 -15.92 10.98 -7.27
C THR A 103 -16.09 11.02 -5.76
N ALA A 104 -16.42 9.88 -5.12
CA ALA A 104 -16.53 9.81 -3.68
C ALA A 104 -15.17 10.07 -3.00
N LEU A 105 -15.25 10.65 -1.80
CA LEU A 105 -14.10 10.90 -0.95
C LEU A 105 -14.15 9.92 0.23
N LEU A 106 -13.07 9.18 0.42
CA LEU A 106 -12.85 8.32 1.57
C LEU A 106 -11.99 9.05 2.59
N SER A 107 -12.12 8.76 3.88
CA SER A 107 -11.11 9.19 4.84
C SER A 107 -9.88 8.27 4.75
N ALA A 108 -8.70 8.83 4.99
CA ALA A 108 -7.48 8.02 5.08
C ALA A 108 -7.55 7.01 6.23
N GLU A 109 -8.33 7.28 7.29
CA GLU A 109 -8.59 6.31 8.36
C GLU A 109 -9.38 5.09 7.86
N GLN A 110 -10.37 5.26 6.98
CA GLN A 110 -11.07 4.14 6.36
C GLN A 110 -10.11 3.25 5.57
N VAL A 111 -9.18 3.85 4.81
CA VAL A 111 -8.14 3.13 4.07
C VAL A 111 -7.16 2.42 5.02
N ARG A 112 -6.71 3.08 6.10
CA ARG A 112 -5.82 2.48 7.11
C ARG A 112 -6.47 1.28 7.80
N THR A 113 -7.73 1.41 8.18
CA THR A 113 -8.48 0.35 8.88
C THR A 113 -8.64 -0.89 8.02
N CYS A 114 -8.81 -0.73 6.71
CA CYS A 114 -8.98 -1.87 5.80
C CYS A 114 -7.65 -2.49 5.33
N THR A 115 -6.50 -1.84 5.55
CA THR A 115 -5.19 -2.31 5.09
C THR A 115 -4.24 -2.57 6.27
N PRO A 116 -4.05 -3.82 6.74
CA PRO A 116 -3.34 -4.08 8.00
C PRO A 116 -1.82 -3.86 7.94
N LEU A 117 -1.24 -3.76 6.75
CA LEU A 117 0.19 -3.53 6.55
C LEU A 117 0.51 -2.04 6.44
N GLY A 118 1.25 -1.50 7.41
CA GLY A 118 1.63 -0.09 7.42
C GLY A 118 2.44 0.35 6.19
N THR A 119 3.24 -0.54 5.61
CA THR A 119 3.99 -0.23 4.37
C THR A 119 3.06 -0.12 3.16
N LEU A 120 1.99 -0.92 3.09
CA LEU A 120 0.96 -0.82 2.06
C LEU A 120 0.13 0.46 2.26
N GLN A 121 -0.28 0.75 3.50
CA GLN A 121 -0.98 2.00 3.85
C GLN A 121 -0.22 3.23 3.34
N THR A 122 1.07 3.29 3.63
CA THR A 122 1.94 4.40 3.21
C THR A 122 1.88 4.55 1.69
N ARG A 123 2.10 3.47 0.92
CA ARG A 123 2.11 3.54 -0.55
C ARG A 123 0.75 3.90 -1.16
N LEU A 124 -0.34 3.45 -0.55
CA LEU A 124 -1.69 3.82 -1.00
C LEU A 124 -2.01 5.29 -0.74
N LEU A 125 -1.50 5.87 0.35
CA LEU A 125 -1.81 7.22 0.80
C LEU A 125 -0.80 8.29 0.37
N SER A 126 0.43 7.92 -0.01
CA SER A 126 1.50 8.87 -0.39
C SER A 126 1.29 9.60 -1.72
N GLN A 127 0.19 9.33 -2.44
CA GLN A 127 -0.12 9.92 -3.75
C GLN A 127 -0.41 11.42 -3.72
N ARG A 128 -0.67 12.01 -2.54
CA ARG A 128 -1.07 13.41 -2.40
C ARG A 128 0.00 14.44 -2.83
N SER A 129 1.25 14.02 -3.02
CA SER A 129 2.38 14.95 -3.19
C SER A 129 2.94 15.05 -4.61
N ALA A 130 2.64 14.12 -5.53
CA ALA A 130 3.26 14.14 -6.87
C ALA A 130 2.51 15.04 -7.87
N ASP A 131 1.17 15.07 -7.81
CA ASP A 131 0.37 15.79 -8.81
C ASP A 131 0.19 17.29 -8.49
N ASN A 132 0.36 17.69 -7.22
CA ASN A 132 0.29 19.10 -6.81
C ASN A 132 1.55 19.91 -7.14
N LEU A 133 2.66 19.27 -7.51
CA LEU A 133 3.91 19.94 -7.90
C LEU A 133 4.04 20.14 -9.42
N SER A 134 3.21 19.49 -10.23
CA SER A 134 3.25 19.63 -11.69
C SER A 134 2.37 20.76 -12.24
N GLY A 135 1.56 21.41 -11.40
CA GLY A 135 0.63 22.48 -11.79
C GLY A 135 1.13 23.91 -11.57
N SER A 136 2.27 24.12 -10.88
CA SER A 136 2.72 25.45 -10.46
C SER A 136 3.73 26.13 -11.41
N ASP A 137 4.20 25.46 -12.47
CA ASP A 137 5.26 25.98 -13.36
C ASP A 137 4.76 26.41 -14.75
N ARG A 138 3.50 26.86 -14.83
CA ARG A 138 2.96 27.54 -16.02
C ARG A 138 2.24 28.83 -15.63
N ALA A 139 3.02 29.83 -15.25
CA ALA A 139 2.63 31.24 -15.27
C ALA A 139 3.71 32.02 -16.02
#